data_AF-R6LKR9-F1
#
_entry.id   AF-R6LKR9-F1
#
_cell.length_a   1.000
_cell.length_b   1.000
_cell.length_c   1.000
_cell.angle_alpha   90.00
_cell.angle_beta   90.00
_cell.angle_gamma   90.00
#
_symmetry.space_group_name_H-M   'P 1'
#
loop_
_entity.id
_entity.type
_entity.pdbx_description
1 polymer ?
#
loop_
_entity_poly.entity_id
_entity_poly.type
_entity_poly.pdbx_seq_one_letter_code
_entity_poly.pdbx_strand_id
1 'polypeptide(L)'
;MSGKGRTRQLHAWSFAAATVPAVMTCAGIAWPWVLAGCVAAAVFYFLLGMLRRRTGMSLAESYMAAFGNFIGRLLLGLTAVWTLLALARTASGAAAAFPEGDGAGMAPAVLMALTAWVCIRGENASARCAAVLAPLLAGLYLILLAAALPDVKLEWCGLWGENRGILEAGSAMLLPTAALFLREGEDGKGKRAWWLLGVMAAGPAAMALAASGRLSPQVVQAEKLPFYMLTKSLSILSVMERFEPVLSVALLIGMFCMAALLAECAAKLGCAALGNGRRNWHGAAVCTAAFGLSFWIDRLPEAIWSGGAALFWGLIEILAQVVVGIKKGEK
;
A
#
# COMPACT_ATOMS: atom_id res chain seq x y z
N MET A 1 20.85 -12.10 10.23
CA MET A 1 19.51 -12.49 10.71
C MET A 1 19.03 -13.67 9.87
N SER A 2 18.60 -14.77 10.49
CA SER A 2 18.05 -15.95 9.78
C SER A 2 16.91 -15.53 8.83
N GLY A 3 16.98 -15.97 7.56
CA GLY A 3 16.08 -15.53 6.47
C GLY A 3 14.57 -15.71 6.74
N LYS A 4 14.20 -16.59 7.68
CA LYS A 4 12.81 -16.76 8.14
C LYS A 4 12.24 -15.54 8.88
N GLY A 5 13.06 -14.84 9.68
CA GLY A 5 12.63 -13.68 10.46
C GLY A 5 12.28 -12.48 9.57
N ARG A 6 13.15 -12.19 8.58
CA ARG A 6 12.98 -11.08 7.62
C ARG A 6 11.73 -11.26 6.76
N THR A 7 11.44 -12.50 6.34
CA THR A 7 10.23 -12.79 5.53
C THR A 7 8.93 -12.45 6.27
N ARG A 8 8.83 -12.81 7.56
CA ARG A 8 7.65 -12.49 8.39
C ARG A 8 7.50 -10.99 8.60
N GLN A 9 8.61 -10.28 8.80
CA GLN A 9 8.61 -8.83 8.96
C GLN A 9 8.14 -8.12 7.69
N LEU A 10 8.58 -8.57 6.50
CA LEU A 10 8.10 -8.05 5.22
C LEU A 10 6.60 -8.30 4.99
N HIS A 11 6.08 -9.45 5.41
CA HIS A 11 4.64 -9.75 5.35
C HIS A 11 3.84 -8.81 6.26
N ALA A 12 4.27 -8.61 7.50
CA ALA A 12 3.65 -7.67 8.42
C ALA A 12 3.70 -6.22 7.89
N TRP A 13 4.81 -5.84 7.26
CA TRP A 13 4.96 -4.53 6.65
C TRP A 13 4.06 -4.33 5.44
N SER A 14 3.95 -5.32 4.58
CA SER A 14 3.02 -5.31 3.43
C SER A 14 1.57 -5.19 3.90
N PHE A 15 1.21 -5.92 4.96
CA PHE A 15 -0.09 -5.80 5.62
C PHE A 15 -0.35 -4.38 6.11
N ALA A 16 0.56 -3.81 6.91
CA ALA A 16 0.41 -2.48 7.46
C ALA A 16 0.34 -1.38 6.39
N ALA A 17 1.07 -1.53 5.29
CA ALA A 17 1.02 -0.59 4.18
C ALA A 17 -0.31 -0.65 3.40
N ALA A 18 -0.92 -1.84 3.26
CA ALA A 18 -2.16 -2.00 2.51
C ALA A 18 -3.41 -1.51 3.25
N THR A 19 -3.35 -1.34 4.58
CA THR A 19 -4.51 -0.81 5.32
C THR A 19 -4.82 0.63 4.92
N VAL A 20 -3.82 1.40 4.48
CA VAL A 20 -4.01 2.79 4.04
C VAL A 20 -4.91 2.86 2.80
N PRO A 21 -4.58 2.24 1.65
CA PRO A 21 -5.48 2.26 0.50
C PRO A 21 -6.82 1.56 0.81
N ALA A 22 -6.85 0.59 1.74
CA ALA A 22 -8.10 -0.05 2.17
C ALA A 22 -9.08 0.97 2.79
N VAL A 23 -8.57 1.90 3.60
CA VAL A 23 -9.41 2.87 4.30
C VAL A 23 -9.58 4.16 3.52
N MET A 24 -8.53 4.66 2.86
CA MET A 24 -8.57 5.95 2.17
C MET A 24 -9.16 5.88 0.76
N THR A 25 -9.10 4.72 0.10
CA THR A 25 -9.57 4.57 -1.28
C THR A 25 -10.73 3.59 -1.36
N CYS A 26 -10.56 2.38 -0.82
CA CYS A 26 -11.58 1.34 -0.97
C CYS A 26 -12.85 1.63 -0.16
N ALA A 27 -12.78 2.34 0.97
CA ALA A 27 -13.96 2.63 1.79
C ALA A 27 -15.02 3.52 1.09
N GLY A 28 -14.63 4.26 0.05
CA GLY A 28 -15.54 5.09 -0.76
C GLY A 28 -16.19 4.37 -1.94
N ILE A 29 -15.77 3.13 -2.21
CA ILE A 29 -16.22 2.34 -3.36
C ILE A 29 -17.18 1.26 -2.85
N ALA A 30 -18.15 0.86 -3.68
CA ALA A 30 -19.04 -0.24 -3.30
C ALA A 30 -18.26 -1.55 -3.10
N TRP A 31 -18.61 -2.26 -2.03
CA TRP A 31 -17.90 -3.47 -1.60
C TRP A 31 -17.74 -4.56 -2.68
N PRO A 32 -18.66 -4.79 -3.64
CA PRO A 32 -18.48 -5.82 -4.67
C PRO A 32 -17.35 -5.46 -5.64
N TRP A 33 -17.25 -4.18 -6.01
CA TRP A 33 -16.21 -3.68 -6.90
C TRP A 33 -14.84 -3.68 -6.24
N VAL A 34 -14.80 -3.32 -4.95
CA VAL A 34 -13.59 -3.46 -4.12
C VAL A 34 -13.15 -4.91 -4.07
N LEU A 35 -14.06 -5.84 -3.76
CA LEU A 35 -13.74 -7.26 -3.69
C LEU A 35 -13.20 -7.78 -5.04
N ALA A 36 -13.83 -7.42 -6.15
CA ALA A 36 -13.36 -7.80 -7.49
C ALA A 36 -11.94 -7.26 -7.76
N GLY A 37 -11.69 -5.98 -7.47
CA GLY A 37 -10.37 -5.36 -7.63
C GLY A 37 -9.29 -5.99 -6.73
N CYS A 38 -9.62 -6.23 -5.46
CA CYS A 38 -8.70 -6.83 -4.50
C CYS A 38 -8.42 -8.32 -4.83
N VAL A 39 -9.41 -9.06 -5.32
CA VAL A 39 -9.22 -10.43 -5.83
C VAL A 39 -8.30 -10.42 -7.05
N ALA A 40 -8.50 -9.50 -8.00
CA ALA A 40 -7.62 -9.35 -9.15
C ALA A 40 -6.17 -9.04 -8.72
N ALA A 41 -5.99 -8.12 -7.76
CA ALA A 41 -4.68 -7.82 -7.18
C ALA A 41 -4.07 -9.05 -6.47
N ALA A 42 -4.86 -9.79 -5.68
CA ALA A 42 -4.39 -10.99 -4.99
C ALA A 42 -3.97 -12.11 -5.95
N VAL A 43 -4.73 -12.32 -7.04
CA VAL A 43 -4.36 -13.23 -8.14
C VAL A 43 -3.06 -12.77 -8.79
N PHE A 44 -2.91 -11.47 -9.01
CA PHE A 44 -1.70 -10.88 -9.56
C PHE A 44 -0.46 -11.14 -8.65
N TYR A 45 -0.57 -10.88 -7.34
CA TYR A 45 0.49 -11.24 -6.37
C TYR A 45 0.81 -12.72 -6.38
N PHE A 46 -0.21 -13.57 -6.49
CA PHE A 46 -0.05 -15.02 -6.54
C PHE A 46 0.72 -15.45 -7.78
N LEU A 47 0.38 -14.93 -8.96
CA LEU A 47 1.07 -15.19 -10.22
C LEU A 47 2.54 -14.74 -10.15
N LEU A 48 2.80 -13.51 -9.68
CA LEU A 48 4.17 -13.02 -9.47
C LEU A 48 4.97 -13.92 -8.52
N GLY A 49 4.38 -14.31 -7.39
CA GLY A 49 5.02 -15.20 -6.43
C GLY A 49 5.34 -16.58 -7.03
N MET A 50 4.50 -17.10 -7.93
CA MET A 50 4.77 -18.35 -8.64
C MET A 50 5.90 -18.20 -9.67
N LEU A 51 5.87 -17.14 -10.48
CA LEU A 51 6.87 -16.90 -11.51
C LEU A 51 8.26 -16.65 -10.91
N ARG A 52 8.34 -15.84 -9.84
CA ARG A 52 9.59 -15.57 -9.11
C ARG A 52 10.27 -16.83 -8.57
N ARG A 53 9.48 -17.84 -8.14
CA ARG A 53 10.05 -19.10 -7.65
C ARG A 53 10.68 -19.93 -8.76
N ARG A 54 10.16 -19.83 -10.00
CA ARG A 54 10.76 -20.51 -11.15
C ARG A 54 12.06 -19.84 -11.59
N THR A 55 12.09 -18.52 -11.55
CA THR A 55 13.24 -17.74 -11.99
C THR A 55 14.35 -17.72 -10.93
N GLY A 56 13.99 -17.62 -9.64
CA GLY A 56 14.93 -17.56 -8.51
C GLY A 56 15.65 -16.21 -8.38
N MET A 57 15.19 -15.19 -9.10
CA MET A 57 15.84 -13.87 -9.15
C MET A 57 15.04 -12.81 -8.40
N SER A 58 15.73 -11.75 -7.96
CA SER A 58 15.04 -10.56 -7.46
C SER A 58 14.27 -9.85 -8.58
N LEU A 59 13.23 -9.07 -8.24
CA LEU A 59 12.48 -8.30 -9.25
C LEU A 59 13.42 -7.36 -10.03
N ALA A 60 14.35 -6.71 -9.34
CA ALA A 60 15.29 -5.79 -9.97
C ALA A 60 16.24 -6.48 -10.95
N GLU A 61 16.76 -7.66 -10.60
CA GLU A 61 17.56 -8.49 -11.51
C GLU A 61 16.74 -8.97 -12.71
N SER A 62 15.46 -9.30 -12.49
CA SER A 62 14.58 -9.80 -13.56
C SER A 62 14.39 -8.76 -14.67
N TYR A 63 14.39 -7.47 -14.36
CA TYR A 63 14.30 -6.39 -15.36
C TYR A 63 15.52 -6.38 -16.28
N MET A 64 16.72 -6.46 -15.69
CA MET A 64 17.97 -6.48 -16.45
C MET A 64 18.09 -7.75 -17.30
N ALA A 65 17.68 -8.91 -16.77
CA ALA A 65 17.70 -10.18 -17.48
C ALA A 65 16.66 -10.26 -18.62
N ALA A 66 15.48 -9.66 -18.41
CA ALA A 66 14.41 -9.63 -19.40
C ALA A 66 14.73 -8.71 -20.58
N PHE A 67 15.02 -7.43 -20.29
CA PHE A 67 15.05 -6.36 -21.29
C PHE A 67 16.46 -5.86 -21.63
N GLY A 68 17.49 -6.44 -21.00
CA GLY A 68 18.87 -6.00 -21.14
C GLY A 68 19.22 -4.84 -20.21
N ASN A 69 20.50 -4.46 -20.18
CA ASN A 69 21.02 -3.54 -19.17
C ASN A 69 20.47 -2.11 -19.30
N PHE A 70 20.35 -1.58 -20.51
CA PHE A 70 19.86 -0.21 -20.73
C PHE A 70 18.37 -0.07 -20.41
N ILE A 71 17.52 -0.87 -21.08
CA ILE A 71 16.07 -0.83 -20.90
C ILE A 71 15.68 -1.26 -19.48
N GLY A 72 16.36 -2.27 -18.92
CA GLY A 72 16.14 -2.70 -17.54
C GLY A 72 16.39 -1.57 -16.53
N ARG A 73 17.50 -0.83 -16.67
CA ARG A 73 17.78 0.33 -15.80
C ARG A 73 16.79 1.47 -15.99
N LEU A 74 16.38 1.74 -17.22
CA LEU A 74 15.35 2.74 -17.51
C LEU A 74 14.03 2.39 -16.81
N LEU A 75 13.58 1.14 -16.93
CA LEU A 75 12.36 0.65 -16.27
C LEU A 75 12.50 0.71 -14.75
N LEU A 76 13.65 0.33 -14.18
CA LEU A 76 13.90 0.49 -12.74
C LEU A 76 13.80 1.96 -12.30
N GLY A 77 14.37 2.87 -13.10
CA GLY A 77 14.30 4.31 -12.84
C GLY A 77 12.87 4.85 -12.91
N LEU A 78 12.09 4.43 -13.91
CA LEU A 78 10.68 4.81 -14.03
C LEU A 78 9.84 4.26 -12.86
N THR A 79 10.05 3.01 -12.45
CA THR A 79 9.38 2.45 -11.26
C THR A 79 9.83 3.15 -9.97
N ALA A 80 11.09 3.58 -9.87
CA ALA A 80 11.59 4.41 -8.77
C ALA A 80 10.89 5.78 -8.71
N VAL A 81 10.69 6.43 -9.86
CA VAL A 81 9.96 7.70 -9.95
C VAL A 81 8.50 7.50 -9.59
N TRP A 82 7.86 6.44 -10.09
CA TRP A 82 6.47 6.13 -9.75
C TRP A 82 6.28 5.87 -8.25
N THR A 83 7.18 5.10 -7.64
CA THR A 83 7.17 4.85 -6.19
C THR A 83 7.43 6.12 -5.37
N LEU A 84 8.25 7.05 -5.86
CA LEU A 84 8.41 8.38 -5.26
C LEU A 84 7.13 9.21 -5.33
N LEU A 85 6.42 9.19 -6.47
CA LEU A 85 5.12 9.87 -6.60
C LEU A 85 4.07 9.27 -5.66
N ALA A 86 4.10 7.96 -5.43
CA ALA A 86 3.28 7.30 -4.43
C ALA A 86 3.61 7.74 -3.01
N LEU A 87 4.88 7.86 -2.68
CA LEU A 87 5.31 8.41 -1.40
C LEU A 87 4.81 9.85 -1.23
N ALA A 88 4.90 10.67 -2.27
CA ALA A 88 4.38 12.04 -2.25
C ALA A 88 2.85 12.08 -2.02
N ARG A 89 2.10 11.17 -2.65
CA ARG A 89 0.64 11.04 -2.43
C ARG A 89 0.31 10.60 -1.01
N THR A 90 1.10 9.71 -0.43
CA THR A 90 0.96 9.35 1.00
C THR A 90 1.29 10.53 1.91
N ALA A 91 2.30 11.34 1.57
CA ALA A 91 2.59 12.54 2.33
C ALA A 91 1.41 13.54 2.26
N SER A 92 0.85 13.81 1.07
CA SER A 92 -0.31 14.70 0.95
C SER A 92 -1.53 14.17 1.72
N GLY A 93 -1.81 12.87 1.58
CA GLY A 93 -2.90 12.20 2.30
C GLY A 93 -2.74 12.19 3.81
N ALA A 94 -1.56 12.51 4.37
CA ALA A 94 -1.36 12.55 5.82
C ALA A 94 -2.20 13.63 6.50
N ALA A 95 -2.52 14.73 5.79
CA ALA A 95 -3.44 15.75 6.30
C ALA A 95 -4.86 15.20 6.52
N ALA A 96 -5.25 14.16 5.77
CA ALA A 96 -6.53 13.50 5.89
C ALA A 96 -6.72 12.79 7.24
N ALA A 97 -5.61 12.46 7.94
CA ALA A 97 -5.66 11.91 9.30
C ALA A 97 -6.03 12.95 10.36
N PHE A 98 -5.95 14.26 10.05
CA PHE A 98 -6.25 15.36 10.96
C PHE A 98 -7.06 16.47 10.25
N PRO A 99 -8.33 16.21 9.90
CA PRO A 99 -9.13 17.14 9.10
C PRO A 99 -9.50 18.44 9.83
N GLU A 100 -9.46 18.45 11.17
CA GLU A 100 -9.80 19.61 12.01
C GLU A 100 -8.57 20.47 12.39
N GLY A 101 -7.37 20.15 11.88
CA GLY A 101 -6.15 20.88 12.23
C GLY A 101 -5.81 22.02 11.26
N ASP A 102 -5.65 23.23 11.77
CA ASP A 102 -5.24 24.43 10.99
C ASP A 102 -3.80 24.36 10.43
N GLY A 103 -3.03 23.34 10.82
CA GLY A 103 -1.63 23.13 10.42
C GLY A 103 -1.47 22.43 9.06
N ALA A 104 -2.00 23.03 7.98
CA ALA A 104 -1.83 22.51 6.62
C ALA A 104 -0.33 22.34 6.28
N GLY A 105 0.16 21.11 6.30
CA GLY A 105 1.56 20.76 5.98
C GLY A 105 2.38 20.17 7.14
N MET A 106 1.96 20.34 8.41
CA MET A 106 2.69 19.78 9.55
C MET A 106 2.59 18.26 9.62
N ALA A 107 1.41 17.68 9.40
CA ALA A 107 1.23 16.23 9.40
C ALA A 107 2.07 15.52 8.31
N PRO A 108 2.07 15.97 7.03
CA PRO A 108 2.99 15.49 6.01
C PRO A 108 4.47 15.65 6.41
N ALA A 109 4.86 16.79 6.98
CA ALA A 109 6.24 17.07 7.36
C ALA A 109 6.73 16.13 8.47
N VAL A 110 5.94 15.96 9.53
CA VAL A 110 6.24 15.06 10.65
C VAL A 110 6.30 13.62 10.16
N LEU A 111 5.35 13.20 9.33
CA LEU A 111 5.35 11.87 8.74
C LEU A 111 6.64 11.60 7.94
N MET A 112 7.00 12.50 7.03
CA MET A 112 8.20 12.37 6.21
C MET A 112 9.49 12.46 7.03
N ALA A 113 9.53 13.28 8.09
CA ALA A 113 10.67 13.35 8.99
C ALA A 113 10.87 12.04 9.77
N LEU A 114 9.80 11.45 10.30
CA LEU A 114 9.84 10.15 10.98
C LEU A 114 10.25 9.04 10.01
N THR A 115 9.69 9.04 8.80
CA THR A 115 10.06 8.07 7.75
C THR A 115 11.53 8.21 7.39
N ALA A 116 12.03 9.42 7.13
CA ALA A 116 13.42 9.70 6.83
C ALA A 116 14.35 9.22 7.96
N TRP A 117 13.98 9.48 9.21
CA TRP A 117 14.74 9.06 10.39
C TRP A 117 14.90 7.54 10.46
N VAL A 118 13.83 6.79 10.21
CA VAL A 118 13.90 5.32 10.21
C VAL A 118 14.64 4.78 8.99
N CYS A 119 14.49 5.40 7.82
CA CYS A 119 15.24 5.01 6.62
C CYS A 119 16.76 5.24 6.76
N ILE A 120 17.19 6.27 7.49
CA ILE A 120 18.63 6.49 7.79
C ILE A 120 19.20 5.34 8.63
N ARG A 121 18.37 4.67 9.44
CA ARG A 121 18.76 3.48 10.21
C ARG A 121 18.74 2.18 9.39
N GLY A 122 18.28 2.25 8.14
CA GLY A 122 18.29 1.18 7.16
C GLY A 122 17.05 0.27 7.16
N GLU A 123 16.96 -0.55 6.12
CA GLU A 123 15.79 -1.39 5.79
C GLU A 123 15.34 -2.33 6.92
N ASN A 124 16.30 -2.84 7.71
CA ASN A 124 15.96 -3.74 8.82
C ASN A 124 15.27 -3.01 9.97
N ALA A 125 15.54 -1.71 10.17
CA ALA A 125 14.89 -0.92 11.21
C ALA A 125 13.42 -0.66 10.85
N SER A 126 13.16 -0.24 9.61
CA SER A 126 11.81 -0.03 9.09
C SER A 126 10.97 -1.31 9.11
N ALA A 127 11.54 -2.44 8.68
CA ALA A 127 10.86 -3.73 8.74
C ALA A 127 10.51 -4.18 10.17
N ARG A 128 11.38 -3.93 11.16
CA ARG A 128 11.11 -4.25 12.57
C ARG A 128 10.04 -3.35 13.16
N CYS A 129 10.09 -2.05 12.91
CA CYS A 129 9.05 -1.11 13.33
C CYS A 129 7.68 -1.52 12.79
N ALA A 130 7.60 -1.80 11.49
CA ALA A 130 6.35 -2.25 10.85
C ALA A 130 5.84 -3.58 11.42
N ALA A 131 6.73 -4.52 11.76
CA ALA A 131 6.34 -5.79 12.36
C ALA A 131 5.70 -5.65 13.76
N VAL A 132 6.10 -4.63 14.54
CA VAL A 132 5.50 -4.32 15.84
C VAL A 132 4.17 -3.57 15.67
N LEU A 133 4.12 -2.66 14.68
CA LEU A 133 2.94 -1.83 14.43
C LEU A 133 1.79 -2.60 13.75
N ALA A 134 2.09 -3.59 12.92
CA ALA A 134 1.09 -4.40 12.21
C ALA A 134 0.01 -5.04 13.10
N PRO A 135 0.33 -5.75 14.20
CA PRO A 135 -0.71 -6.31 15.09
C PRO A 135 -1.50 -5.23 15.82
N LEU A 136 -0.87 -4.12 16.23
CA LEU A 136 -1.56 -2.98 16.83
C LEU A 136 -2.60 -2.42 15.85
N LEU A 137 -2.17 -2.20 14.60
CA LEU A 137 -3.02 -1.71 13.53
C LEU A 137 -4.18 -2.66 13.22
N ALA A 138 -3.91 -3.97 13.17
CA ALA A 138 -4.96 -4.98 13.02
C ALA A 138 -5.97 -4.94 14.17
N GLY A 139 -5.50 -4.79 15.41
CA GLY A 139 -6.35 -4.66 16.60
C GLY A 139 -7.23 -3.41 16.54
N LEU A 140 -6.66 -2.25 16.22
CA LEU A 140 -7.40 -1.00 16.07
C LEU A 140 -8.51 -1.11 15.02
N TYR A 141 -8.19 -1.63 13.84
CA TYR A 141 -9.18 -1.81 12.78
C TYR A 141 -10.25 -2.85 13.12
N LEU A 142 -9.89 -3.92 13.85
CA LEU A 142 -10.85 -4.91 14.31
C LEU A 142 -11.81 -4.31 15.34
N ILE A 143 -11.32 -3.47 16.25
CA ILE A 143 -12.18 -2.73 17.20
C ILE A 143 -13.15 -1.82 16.44
N LEU A 144 -12.66 -1.06 15.46
CA LEU A 144 -13.51 -0.16 14.64
C LEU A 144 -14.57 -0.94 13.85
N LEU A 145 -14.19 -2.06 13.23
CA LEU A 145 -15.14 -2.94 12.53
C LEU A 145 -16.14 -3.59 13.48
N ALA A 146 -15.69 -4.04 14.66
CA ALA A 146 -16.56 -4.64 15.67
C ALA A 146 -17.59 -3.63 16.19
N ALA A 147 -17.18 -2.39 16.43
CA ALA A 147 -18.07 -1.29 16.80
C ALA A 147 -19.03 -0.90 15.66
N ALA A 148 -18.61 -1.08 14.40
CA ALA A 148 -19.43 -0.81 13.22
C ALA A 148 -20.46 -1.91 12.91
N LEU A 149 -20.36 -3.12 13.46
CA LEU A 149 -21.26 -4.23 13.12
C LEU A 149 -22.73 -4.06 13.57
N PRO A 150 -23.02 -3.59 14.81
CA PRO A 150 -24.39 -3.59 15.34
C PRO A 150 -25.43 -2.77 14.55
N ASP A 151 -25.03 -1.68 13.91
CA ASP A 151 -25.93 -0.75 13.20
C ASP A 151 -25.78 -0.80 11.68
N VAL A 152 -25.20 -1.89 11.14
CA VAL A 152 -25.15 -2.11 9.68
C VAL A 152 -26.54 -2.39 9.14
N LYS A 153 -27.02 -1.54 8.22
CA LYS A 153 -28.25 -1.78 7.49
C LYS A 153 -27.98 -2.59 6.24
N LEU A 154 -28.47 -3.83 6.21
CA LEU A 154 -28.29 -4.75 5.07
C LEU A 154 -28.90 -4.22 3.77
N GLU A 155 -29.95 -3.40 3.86
CA GLU A 155 -30.59 -2.74 2.71
C GLU A 155 -29.63 -1.82 1.96
N TRP A 156 -28.63 -1.26 2.66
CA TRP A 156 -27.63 -0.34 2.10
C TRP A 156 -26.41 -1.09 1.55
N CYS A 157 -26.31 -2.40 1.80
CA CYS A 157 -25.23 -3.27 1.30
C CYS A 157 -25.49 -3.81 -0.12
N GLY A 158 -26.45 -3.25 -0.86
CA GLY A 158 -26.75 -3.63 -2.24
C GLY A 158 -25.62 -3.33 -3.24
N LEU A 159 -25.84 -3.72 -4.50
CA LEU A 159 -24.96 -3.36 -5.62
C LEU A 159 -25.24 -1.90 -6.01
N TRP A 160 -24.25 -1.04 -5.82
CA TRP A 160 -24.31 0.38 -6.21
C TRP A 160 -22.96 0.84 -6.77
N GLY A 161 -22.93 2.01 -7.40
CA GLY A 161 -21.71 2.61 -7.97
C GLY A 161 -21.26 2.00 -9.30
N GLU A 162 -20.32 2.66 -9.95
CA GLU A 162 -19.78 2.27 -11.26
C GLU A 162 -18.71 1.17 -11.15
N ASN A 163 -18.57 0.37 -12.20
CA ASN A 163 -17.54 -0.66 -12.34
C ASN A 163 -16.11 -0.09 -12.37
N ARG A 164 -15.93 1.22 -12.57
CA ARG A 164 -14.64 1.91 -12.52
C ARG A 164 -13.92 1.73 -11.17
N GLY A 165 -14.68 1.56 -10.09
CA GLY A 165 -14.14 1.28 -8.76
C GLY A 165 -13.31 -0.01 -8.67
N ILE A 166 -13.48 -0.96 -9.61
CA ILE A 166 -12.63 -2.15 -9.70
C ILE A 166 -11.17 -1.76 -9.99
N LEU A 167 -10.96 -0.85 -10.95
CA LEU A 167 -9.62 -0.44 -11.37
C LEU A 167 -8.94 0.39 -10.29
N GLU A 168 -9.69 1.28 -9.63
CA GLU A 168 -9.20 2.11 -8.53
C GLU A 168 -8.81 1.25 -7.31
N ALA A 169 -9.70 0.38 -6.84
CA ALA A 169 -9.41 -0.51 -5.72
C ALA A 169 -8.30 -1.52 -6.07
N GLY A 170 -8.33 -2.09 -7.27
CA GLY A 170 -7.32 -3.04 -7.74
C GLY A 170 -5.94 -2.41 -7.83
N SER A 171 -5.81 -1.25 -8.48
CA SER A 171 -4.53 -0.55 -8.64
C SER A 171 -3.98 -0.03 -7.30
N ALA A 172 -4.83 0.44 -6.39
CA ALA A 172 -4.42 0.83 -5.04
C ALA A 172 -3.89 -0.36 -4.22
N MET A 173 -4.47 -1.55 -4.42
CA MET A 173 -4.02 -2.79 -3.77
C MET A 173 -2.80 -3.45 -4.42
N LEU A 174 -2.31 -2.94 -5.55
CA LEU A 174 -1.00 -3.34 -6.10
C LEU A 174 0.17 -2.68 -5.36
N LEU A 175 -0.07 -1.69 -4.50
CA LEU A 175 1.00 -0.96 -3.81
C LEU A 175 1.90 -1.83 -2.91
N PRO A 176 1.40 -2.84 -2.17
CA PRO A 176 2.23 -3.81 -1.46
C PRO A 176 3.23 -4.60 -2.34
N THR A 177 3.16 -4.55 -3.67
CA THR A 177 4.18 -5.13 -4.57
C THR A 177 5.52 -4.43 -4.38
N ALA A 178 5.53 -3.19 -3.91
CA ALA A 178 6.76 -2.49 -3.54
C ALA A 178 7.59 -3.28 -2.49
N ALA A 179 6.95 -4.07 -1.63
CA ALA A 179 7.64 -4.96 -0.68
C ALA A 179 8.40 -6.10 -1.37
N LEU A 180 7.93 -6.53 -2.55
CA LEU A 180 8.53 -7.62 -3.31
C LEU A 180 9.92 -7.25 -3.86
N PHE A 181 10.19 -5.96 -4.09
CA PHE A 181 11.51 -5.44 -4.47
C PHE A 181 12.51 -5.43 -3.32
N LEU A 182 12.03 -5.28 -2.08
CA LEU A 182 12.86 -5.35 -0.89
C LEU A 182 13.30 -6.80 -0.60
N ARG A 183 12.50 -7.77 -1.04
CA ARG A 183 12.77 -9.20 -0.88
C ARG A 183 13.86 -9.70 -1.85
N GLU A 184 15.05 -9.95 -1.32
CA GLU A 184 16.18 -10.60 -2.01
C GLU A 184 15.85 -12.04 -2.44
N GLY A 185 16.43 -12.48 -3.56
CA GLY A 185 15.98 -13.58 -4.42
C GLY A 185 15.99 -15.01 -3.86
N GLU A 186 16.34 -15.25 -2.59
CA GLU A 186 16.27 -16.60 -2.02
C GLU A 186 15.00 -16.80 -1.20
N ASP A 187 13.90 -17.06 -1.91
CA ASP A 187 12.74 -17.72 -1.32
C ASP A 187 13.07 -19.19 -1.08
N GLY A 188 13.75 -19.46 0.04
CA GLY A 188 13.69 -20.78 0.66
C GLY A 188 12.22 -21.21 0.79
N LYS A 189 11.94 -22.52 0.71
CA LYS A 189 10.63 -23.23 0.71
C LYS A 189 9.63 -22.79 1.80
N GLY A 190 9.28 -21.51 1.84
CA GLY A 190 8.42 -20.88 2.84
C GLY A 190 6.97 -21.13 2.48
N LYS A 191 6.19 -21.54 3.49
CA LYS A 191 4.74 -21.69 3.37
C LYS A 191 4.16 -20.38 2.81
N ARG A 192 3.33 -20.50 1.77
CA ARG A 192 2.55 -19.39 1.21
C ARG A 192 1.77 -18.74 2.36
N ALA A 193 1.88 -17.42 2.50
CA ALA A 193 1.02 -16.67 3.40
C ALA A 193 -0.36 -16.49 2.75
N TRP A 194 -1.07 -17.60 2.51
CA TRP A 194 -2.42 -17.61 1.97
C TRP A 194 -3.37 -16.75 2.81
N TRP A 195 -3.14 -16.73 4.13
CA TRP A 195 -3.85 -15.84 5.06
C TRP A 195 -3.66 -14.36 4.71
N LEU A 196 -2.45 -13.95 4.29
CA LEU A 196 -2.18 -12.56 3.92
C LEU A 196 -2.88 -12.20 2.62
N LEU A 197 -2.90 -13.09 1.63
CA LEU A 197 -3.67 -12.89 0.39
C LEU A 197 -5.17 -12.79 0.68
N GLY A 198 -5.70 -13.64 1.57
CA GLY A 198 -7.10 -13.58 2.00
C GLY A 198 -7.44 -12.27 2.70
N VAL A 199 -6.58 -11.81 3.62
CA VAL A 199 -6.77 -10.54 4.35
C VAL A 199 -6.63 -9.33 3.42
N MET A 200 -5.71 -9.35 2.47
CA MET A 200 -5.56 -8.30 1.43
C MET A 200 -6.77 -8.25 0.49
N ALA A 201 -7.39 -9.41 0.21
CA ALA A 201 -8.55 -9.50 -0.68
C ALA A 201 -9.86 -9.10 0.02
N ALA A 202 -10.09 -9.62 1.22
CA ALA A 202 -11.37 -9.47 1.93
C ALA A 202 -11.39 -8.28 2.89
N GLY A 203 -10.26 -7.88 3.46
CA GLY A 203 -10.17 -6.79 4.42
C GLY A 203 -10.69 -5.45 3.88
N PRO A 204 -10.23 -4.99 2.70
CA PRO A 204 -10.72 -3.75 2.11
C PRO A 204 -12.22 -3.79 1.79
N ALA A 205 -12.72 -4.94 1.34
CA ALA A 205 -14.14 -5.13 1.07
C ALA A 205 -14.97 -5.07 2.36
N ALA A 206 -14.47 -5.61 3.48
CA ALA A 206 -15.11 -5.48 4.79
C ALA A 206 -15.16 -4.02 5.27
N MET A 207 -14.10 -3.24 5.04
CA MET A 207 -14.09 -1.80 5.34
C MET A 207 -15.11 -1.03 4.51
N ALA A 208 -15.20 -1.32 3.21
CA ALA A 208 -16.18 -0.73 2.30
C ALA A 208 -17.63 -1.11 2.67
N LEU A 209 -17.85 -2.35 3.08
CA LEU A 209 -19.16 -2.82 3.55
C LEU A 209 -19.56 -2.13 4.85
N ALA A 210 -18.63 -2.00 5.81
CA ALA A 210 -18.88 -1.28 7.05
C ALA A 210 -19.22 0.20 6.79
N ALA A 211 -18.46 0.87 5.92
CA ALA A 211 -18.71 2.27 5.53
C ALA A 211 -20.11 2.45 4.89
N SER A 212 -20.41 1.65 3.87
CA SER A 212 -21.66 1.75 3.12
C SER A 212 -22.90 1.31 3.91
N GLY A 213 -22.76 0.26 4.72
CA GLY A 213 -23.82 -0.25 5.56
C GLY A 213 -24.21 0.67 6.72
N ARG A 214 -23.32 1.57 7.16
CA ARG A 214 -23.57 2.53 8.25
C ARG A 214 -23.97 3.93 7.77
N LEU A 215 -23.33 4.45 6.73
CA LEU A 215 -23.51 5.85 6.29
C LEU A 215 -24.51 6.00 5.15
N SER A 216 -24.95 4.90 4.52
CA SER A 216 -25.66 4.85 3.23
C SER A 216 -24.78 5.14 2.01
N PRO A 217 -25.10 4.58 0.82
CA PRO A 217 -24.31 4.76 -0.40
C PRO A 217 -24.13 6.22 -0.85
N GLN A 218 -25.16 7.05 -0.64
CA GLN A 218 -25.16 8.45 -1.09
C GLN A 218 -24.16 9.29 -0.30
N VAL A 219 -24.08 9.07 1.02
CA VAL A 219 -23.12 9.76 1.90
C VAL A 219 -21.70 9.27 1.63
N VAL A 220 -21.52 7.98 1.40
CA VAL A 220 -20.19 7.41 1.07
C VAL A 220 -19.63 7.99 -0.22
N GLN A 221 -20.46 8.25 -1.25
CA GLN A 221 -20.02 8.87 -2.50
C GLN A 221 -19.76 10.39 -2.37
N ALA A 222 -20.45 11.07 -1.46
CA ALA A 222 -20.30 12.50 -1.26
C ALA A 222 -19.05 12.86 -0.42
N GLU A 223 -18.60 11.95 0.42
CA GLU A 223 -17.52 12.19 1.38
C GLU A 223 -16.14 11.80 0.84
N LYS A 224 -15.15 12.67 1.08
CA LYS A 224 -13.74 12.39 0.71
C LYS A 224 -13.10 11.32 1.59
N LEU A 225 -13.58 11.15 2.82
CA LEU A 225 -13.12 10.12 3.78
C LEU A 225 -14.31 9.48 4.50
N PRO A 226 -15.02 8.54 3.84
CA PRO A 226 -16.22 7.93 4.39
C PRO A 226 -15.97 7.21 5.72
N PHE A 227 -14.80 6.57 5.87
CA PHE A 227 -14.46 5.86 7.09
C PHE A 227 -14.26 6.80 8.30
N TYR A 228 -13.82 8.04 8.07
CA TYR A 228 -13.72 9.05 9.13
C TYR A 228 -15.10 9.46 9.63
N MET A 229 -16.04 9.70 8.72
CA MET A 229 -17.43 9.97 9.07
C MET A 229 -18.11 8.79 9.76
N LEU A 230 -17.77 7.55 9.39
CA LEU A 230 -18.25 6.35 10.08
C LEU A 230 -17.80 6.39 11.55
N THR A 231 -16.55 6.75 11.82
CA THR A 231 -16.06 6.82 13.20
C THR A 231 -16.68 7.95 14.03
N LYS A 232 -17.14 9.04 13.40
CA LYS A 232 -17.94 10.06 14.09
C LYS A 232 -19.30 9.53 14.56
N SER A 233 -19.84 8.54 13.85
CA SER A 233 -21.15 7.93 14.16
C SER A 233 -21.10 6.77 15.16
N LEU A 234 -19.91 6.33 15.58
CA LEU A 234 -19.77 5.22 16.53
C LEU A 234 -20.01 5.68 17.97
N SER A 235 -20.82 4.93 18.72
CA SER A 235 -20.99 5.06 20.17
C SER A 235 -20.77 3.70 20.82
N ILE A 236 -20.02 3.67 21.92
CA ILE A 236 -19.90 2.49 22.77
C ILE A 236 -20.69 2.75 24.05
N LEU A 237 -21.60 1.82 24.37
CA LEU A 237 -22.35 1.81 25.64
C LEU A 237 -23.19 3.08 25.91
N SER A 238 -23.80 3.66 24.86
CA SER A 238 -24.65 4.87 24.95
C SER A 238 -23.93 6.16 25.39
N VAL A 239 -22.59 6.14 25.46
CA VAL A 239 -21.78 7.34 25.66
C VAL A 239 -21.18 7.74 24.31
N MET A 240 -21.32 9.01 23.94
CA MET A 240 -20.79 9.55 22.69
C MET A 240 -19.28 9.77 22.83
N GLU A 241 -18.50 8.68 22.91
CA GLU A 241 -17.04 8.77 22.88
C GLU A 241 -16.53 8.99 21.45
N ARG A 242 -15.63 9.96 21.29
CA ARG A 242 -15.04 10.35 20.01
C ARG A 242 -14.05 9.26 19.56
N PHE A 243 -14.41 8.42 18.58
CA PHE A 243 -13.51 7.42 17.96
C PHE A 243 -12.57 8.01 16.89
N GLU A 244 -12.77 9.27 16.51
CA GLU A 244 -11.91 10.01 15.57
C GLU A 244 -10.41 9.89 15.91
N PRO A 245 -9.96 9.99 17.17
CA PRO A 245 -8.54 9.86 17.51
C PRO A 245 -8.02 8.44 17.27
N VAL A 246 -8.83 7.40 17.49
CA VAL A 246 -8.44 6.00 17.26
C VAL A 246 -8.17 5.76 15.79
N LEU A 247 -9.06 6.26 14.91
CA LEU A 247 -8.85 6.20 13.47
C LEU A 247 -7.66 7.04 13.03
N SER A 248 -7.49 8.25 13.57
CA SER A 248 -6.36 9.13 13.25
C SER A 248 -5.02 8.46 13.57
N VAL A 249 -4.93 7.79 14.73
CA VAL A 249 -3.76 6.99 15.14
C VAL A 249 -3.55 5.80 14.20
N ALA A 250 -4.61 5.05 13.87
CA ALA A 250 -4.52 3.92 12.95
C ALA A 250 -4.05 4.36 11.55
N LEU A 251 -4.61 5.45 11.01
CA LEU A 251 -4.22 6.03 9.73
C LEU A 251 -2.76 6.50 9.77
N LEU A 252 -2.34 7.22 10.81
CA LEU A 252 -0.96 7.70 10.92
C LEU A 252 0.05 6.54 10.98
N ILE A 253 -0.26 5.49 11.75
CA ILE A 253 0.57 4.29 11.83
C ILE A 253 0.65 3.61 10.45
N GLY A 254 -0.48 3.40 9.78
CA GLY A 254 -0.53 2.80 8.45
C GLY A 254 0.25 3.63 7.42
N MET A 255 0.06 4.94 7.42
CA MET A 255 0.73 5.90 6.55
C MET A 255 2.23 5.90 6.78
N PHE A 256 2.68 5.82 8.04
CA PHE A 256 4.10 5.70 8.37
C PHE A 256 4.69 4.39 7.83
N CYS A 257 4.00 3.26 8.02
CA CYS A 257 4.44 1.98 7.48
C CYS A 257 4.50 2.00 5.95
N MET A 258 3.48 2.55 5.29
CA MET A 258 3.41 2.69 3.84
C MET A 258 4.52 3.61 3.31
N ALA A 259 4.71 4.78 3.93
CA ALA A 259 5.75 5.73 3.56
C ALA A 259 7.15 5.12 3.69
N ALA A 260 7.43 4.43 4.80
CA ALA A 260 8.70 3.74 4.98
C ALA A 260 8.94 2.68 3.89
N LEU A 261 7.90 1.94 3.51
CA LEU A 261 8.00 0.91 2.48
C LEU A 261 8.35 1.51 1.12
N LEU A 262 7.62 2.56 0.74
CA LEU A 262 7.81 3.26 -0.53
C LEU A 262 9.16 3.99 -0.58
N ALA A 263 9.58 4.64 0.50
CA ALA A 263 10.87 5.33 0.58
C ALA A 263 12.04 4.36 0.39
N GLU A 264 12.02 3.22 1.08
CA GLU A 264 13.08 2.22 0.96
C GLU A 264 13.08 1.54 -0.40
N CYS A 265 11.89 1.31 -0.97
CA CYS A 265 11.72 0.75 -2.31
C CYS A 265 12.26 1.71 -3.38
N ALA A 266 11.83 2.97 -3.37
CA ALA A 266 12.26 3.99 -4.31
C ALA A 266 13.76 4.25 -4.21
N ALA A 267 14.33 4.30 -3.00
CA ALA A 267 15.77 4.45 -2.81
C ALA A 267 16.54 3.25 -3.39
N LYS A 268 16.08 2.02 -3.16
CA LYS A 268 16.71 0.80 -3.69
C LYS A 268 16.64 0.74 -5.22
N LEU A 269 15.48 1.04 -5.80
CA LEU A 269 15.26 1.07 -7.24
C LEU A 269 16.08 2.16 -7.93
N GLY A 270 16.08 3.38 -7.36
CA GLY A 270 16.85 4.50 -7.90
C GLY A 270 18.36 4.24 -7.87
N CYS A 271 18.88 3.68 -6.78
CA CYS A 271 20.29 3.28 -6.71
C CYS A 271 20.63 2.20 -7.75
N ALA A 272 19.77 1.19 -7.91
CA ALA A 272 19.96 0.13 -8.89
C ALA A 272 19.92 0.65 -10.34
N ALA A 273 19.02 1.59 -10.65
CA ALA A 273 18.94 2.23 -11.95
C ALA A 273 20.20 3.04 -12.28
N LEU A 274 20.76 3.75 -11.29
CA LEU A 274 21.99 4.53 -11.41
C LEU A 274 23.26 3.68 -11.39
N GLY A 275 23.17 2.39 -11.05
CA GLY A 275 24.35 1.53 -10.86
C GLY A 275 25.18 1.89 -9.62
N ASN A 276 24.61 2.64 -8.68
CA ASN A 276 25.30 3.11 -7.48
C ASN A 276 24.96 2.24 -6.26
N GLY A 277 25.93 2.13 -5.35
CA GLY A 277 25.72 1.47 -4.05
C GLY A 277 24.76 2.26 -3.15
N ARG A 278 23.83 1.56 -2.49
CA ARG A 278 22.88 2.18 -1.55
C ARG A 278 23.61 2.67 -0.31
N ARG A 279 23.52 3.97 -0.05
CA ARG A 279 23.90 4.63 1.22
C ARG A 279 22.66 4.95 2.06
N ASN A 280 22.85 5.06 3.38
CA ASN A 280 21.78 5.30 4.35
C ASN A 280 21.00 6.62 4.11
N TRP A 281 21.65 7.66 3.57
CA TRP A 281 21.01 8.95 3.31
C TRP A 281 20.06 8.96 2.10
N HIS A 282 20.10 7.95 1.22
CA HIS A 282 19.21 7.94 0.04
C HIS A 282 17.73 7.86 0.43
N GLY A 283 17.39 7.12 1.50
CA GLY A 283 16.01 7.06 1.98
C GLY A 283 15.51 8.41 2.49
N ALA A 284 16.36 9.16 3.20
CA ALA A 284 16.04 10.53 3.62
C ALA A 284 15.90 11.49 2.43
N ALA A 285 16.80 11.39 1.43
CA ALA A 285 16.70 12.20 0.21
C ALA A 285 15.39 11.95 -0.54
N VAL A 286 14.96 10.69 -0.64
CA VAL A 286 13.67 10.30 -1.21
C VAL A 286 12.50 10.88 -0.42
N CYS A 287 12.55 10.87 0.92
CA CYS A 287 11.51 11.49 1.76
C CYS A 287 11.43 13.01 1.56
N THR A 288 12.58 13.70 1.48
CA THR A 288 12.63 15.15 1.21
C THR A 288 12.05 15.48 -0.16
N ALA A 289 12.39 14.70 -1.20
CA ALA A 289 11.83 14.86 -2.53
C ALA A 289 10.31 14.61 -2.53
N ALA A 290 9.83 13.59 -1.83
CA ALA A 290 8.42 13.28 -1.72
C ALA A 290 7.63 14.38 -0.99
N PHE A 291 8.21 14.97 0.06
CA PHE A 291 7.61 16.11 0.76
C PHE A 291 7.48 17.34 -0.16
N GLY A 292 8.50 17.63 -0.98
CA GLY A 292 8.40 18.72 -1.97
C GLY A 292 7.32 18.45 -3.03
N LEU A 293 7.22 17.20 -3.48
CA LEU A 293 6.22 16.78 -4.49
C LEU A 293 4.79 16.71 -3.93
N SER A 294 4.61 16.54 -2.62
CA SER A 294 3.27 16.39 -2.03
C SER A 294 2.38 17.61 -2.23
N PHE A 295 2.96 18.81 -2.39
CA PHE A 295 2.21 20.04 -2.68
C PHE A 295 1.60 20.09 -4.10
N TRP A 296 2.03 19.21 -5.00
CA TRP A 296 1.62 19.20 -6.41
C TRP A 296 0.92 17.91 -6.83
N ILE A 297 1.10 16.82 -6.06
CA ILE A 297 0.67 15.47 -6.44
C ILE A 297 -0.85 15.34 -6.60
N ASP A 298 -1.64 16.12 -5.85
CA ASP A 298 -3.10 16.07 -5.91
C ASP A 298 -3.69 16.68 -7.19
N ARG A 299 -2.85 17.33 -8.00
CA ARG A 299 -3.25 17.83 -9.33
C ARG A 299 -3.25 16.75 -10.41
N LEU A 300 -2.71 15.56 -10.11
CA LEU A 300 -2.68 14.45 -11.06
C LEU A 300 -4.07 13.79 -11.18
N PRO A 301 -4.63 13.68 -12.40
CA PRO A 301 -5.87 12.95 -12.63
C PRO A 301 -5.80 11.50 -12.14
N GLU A 302 -6.89 11.01 -11.55
CA GLU A 302 -6.99 9.65 -11.01
C GLU A 302 -6.84 8.55 -12.08
N ALA A 303 -7.20 8.85 -13.33
CA ALA A 303 -6.97 7.95 -14.47
C ALA A 303 -5.46 7.72 -14.74
N ILE A 304 -4.65 8.77 -14.63
CA ILE A 304 -3.18 8.66 -14.78
C ILE A 304 -2.60 7.89 -13.58
N TRP A 305 -3.15 8.15 -12.39
CA TRP A 305 -2.76 7.46 -11.16
C TRP A 305 -2.99 5.94 -11.25
N SER A 306 -4.23 5.53 -11.52
CA SER A 306 -4.59 4.10 -11.64
C SER A 306 -3.84 3.41 -12.78
N GLY A 307 -3.69 4.08 -13.93
CA GLY A 307 -2.94 3.58 -15.07
C GLY A 307 -1.45 3.34 -14.77
N GLY A 308 -0.78 4.30 -14.14
CA GLY A 308 0.63 4.14 -13.78
C GLY A 308 0.85 3.08 -12.69
N ALA A 309 -0.04 2.98 -11.71
CA ALA A 309 0.02 1.92 -10.69
C ALA A 309 -0.16 0.53 -11.33
N ALA A 310 -1.14 0.37 -12.22
CA ALA A 310 -1.34 -0.88 -12.96
C ALA A 310 -0.16 -1.23 -13.88
N LEU A 311 0.53 -0.23 -14.43
CA LEU A 311 1.69 -0.44 -15.31
C LEU A 311 2.95 -0.82 -14.51
N PHE A 312 3.37 0.04 -13.58
CA PHE A 312 4.67 -0.05 -12.88
C PHE A 312 4.68 -1.05 -11.72
N TRP A 313 3.54 -1.29 -11.08
CA TRP A 313 3.41 -2.31 -10.03
C TRP A 313 2.71 -3.57 -10.52
N GLY A 314 2.19 -3.55 -11.76
CA GLY A 314 1.43 -4.63 -12.36
C GLY A 314 2.12 -5.21 -13.61
N LEU A 315 1.73 -4.69 -14.76
CA LEU A 315 2.02 -5.28 -16.06
C LEU A 315 3.51 -5.53 -16.32
N ILE A 316 4.37 -4.55 -16.03
CA ILE A 316 5.83 -4.65 -16.28
C ILE A 316 6.46 -5.78 -15.46
N GLU A 317 5.99 -5.99 -14.22
CA GLU A 317 6.53 -7.02 -13.33
C GLU A 317 6.28 -8.44 -13.85
N ILE A 318 5.05 -8.70 -14.32
CA ILE A 318 4.72 -10.00 -14.90
C ILE A 318 5.50 -10.20 -16.20
N LEU A 319 5.53 -9.18 -17.06
CA LEU A 319 6.26 -9.27 -18.34
C LEU A 319 7.73 -9.60 -18.12
N ALA A 320 8.41 -8.92 -17.19
CA ALA A 320 9.80 -9.21 -16.87
C ALA A 320 10.00 -10.68 -16.45
N GLN A 321 9.15 -11.20 -15.58
CA GLN A 321 9.25 -12.57 -15.09
C GLN A 321 8.92 -13.62 -16.15
N VAL A 322 7.94 -13.36 -17.03
CA VAL A 322 7.57 -14.25 -18.14
C VAL A 322 8.70 -14.33 -19.16
N VAL A 323 9.26 -13.20 -19.59
CA VAL A 323 10.37 -13.15 -20.55
C VAL A 323 11.59 -13.90 -20.02
N VAL A 324 11.94 -13.69 -18.76
CA VAL A 324 13.02 -14.44 -18.09
C VAL A 324 12.70 -15.94 -18.06
N GLY A 325 11.47 -16.32 -17.74
CA GLY A 325 11.03 -17.71 -17.70
C GLY A 325 11.19 -18.41 -19.05
N ILE A 326 10.84 -17.74 -20.15
CA ILE A 326 11.01 -18.25 -21.52
C ILE A 326 12.50 -18.44 -21.82
N LYS A 327 13.34 -17.41 -21.59
CA LYS A 327 14.79 -17.47 -21.84
C LYS A 327 15.50 -18.56 -21.04
N LYS A 328 14.98 -18.95 -19.88
CA LYS A 328 15.54 -20.02 -19.04
C LYS A 328 15.08 -21.41 -19.48
N GLY A 329 13.91 -21.53 -20.13
CA GLY A 329 13.41 -22.79 -20.67
C GLY A 329 13.99 -23.16 -22.03
N GLU A 330 14.58 -22.21 -22.75
CA GLU A 330 15.31 -22.44 -24.01
C GLU A 330 16.77 -22.92 -23.81
N LYS A 331 17.27 -22.92 -22.57
CA LYS A 331 18.60 -23.43 -22.20
C LYS A 331 18.50 -24.81 -21.59
#